data_AF-A0A8C4Y996-F1
#
_entry.id   AF-A0A8C4Y996-F1
#
_cell.length_a   1.000
_cell.length_b   1.000
_cell.length_c   1.000
_cell.angle_alpha   90.00
_cell.angle_beta   90.00
_cell.angle_gamma   90.00
#
_symmetry.space_group_name_H-M   'P 1'
#
loop_
_entity.id
_entity.type
_entity.pdbx_description
1 polymer ?
#
loop_
_entity_poly.entity_id
_entity_poly.type
_entity_poly.pdbx_seq_one_letter_code
_entity_poly.pdbx_strand_id
1 'polypeptide(L)'
;MEEPCGADGLGGGATAPQEPGVLVEVVGAEQLDPRETVRALQEELSAALAEVETLRAVATVSEGTKQEAVAAVRRQCQEEVASLQAILKDTISSYEARLEALQQEQHGGGSWGSWELSRLQQQQTQGNPLDSLERQMEKAQEDSERLRSIVLPMEEEIAQLKSKLSRAEGLIQGLRGPEGLLCVSSESLLSDREAPSRMPPAHPGGEGDEGSGPEGEEEPGGGLAFTRGCDNVSIISIASSSAGSPQPRRRPSPEHEDTASLLSTGTLVPESIYLLPPGFQLVPDGEWAQLQQEARRHQESLQQLREQLEAAMQEKLGLQEALRQSSEDCAKQVLVLLDQIQKSEQLLQNLQATVSQTQHRTQEQIADLASSHKRLSYEVQRLSEENEGLRGSRPPLVPAEELPLTSSVQELQALVRQLQEEAGTLRRASEHHSERLRIEIVTLRERLDEEEATRARLQGVLEAQLGAQREESLVSLPHTPPAVTPSLLPTELMEASLCSVRSEMERLQQQLGQAEQRAQGLEQDVQRLRGDLTQRDQQGQAWEQEKARLEAVLSEQRGKLQRLQAELDTSEQVQRDFVRLSQTLQVQLERIRQAPSLEQVRSIVDGTRLKDVAELKEP
;
A
#
# COMPACT_ATOMS: atom_id res chain seq x y z
N MET A 1 -19.52 18.94 -49.23
CA MET A 1 -19.81 17.69 -49.95
C MET A 1 -18.89 16.64 -49.34
N GLU A 2 -19.39 15.68 -48.57
CA GLU A 2 -20.79 15.36 -48.23
C GLU A 2 -20.90 15.02 -46.73
N GLU A 3 -22.12 15.06 -46.18
CA GLU A 3 -22.43 14.45 -44.88
C GLU A 3 -22.69 12.95 -45.04
N PRO A 4 -22.76 12.22 -43.93
CA PRO A 4 -24.00 11.47 -43.72
C PRO A 4 -24.62 11.73 -42.33
N CYS A 5 -25.91 12.09 -42.32
CA CYS A 5 -26.72 12.10 -41.12
C CYS A 5 -26.92 10.69 -40.55
N GLY A 6 -26.89 10.58 -39.22
CA GLY A 6 -27.40 9.43 -38.46
C GLY A 6 -28.19 9.96 -37.26
N ALA A 7 -29.43 9.50 -37.11
CA ALA A 7 -30.38 10.00 -36.11
C ALA A 7 -30.70 8.93 -35.04
N ASP A 8 -31.66 9.25 -34.17
CA ASP A 8 -32.16 8.48 -33.02
C ASP A 8 -31.18 8.41 -31.82
N GLY A 9 -31.57 8.76 -30.58
CA GLY A 9 -32.85 9.31 -30.14
C GLY A 9 -32.88 9.58 -28.61
N LEU A 10 -34.07 9.89 -28.06
CA LEU A 10 -34.35 10.05 -26.63
C LEU A 10 -33.80 11.32 -25.92
N GLY A 11 -33.98 12.49 -26.53
CA GLY A 11 -34.02 13.75 -25.78
C GLY A 11 -35.38 13.95 -25.10
N GLY A 12 -35.42 13.97 -23.76
CA GLY A 12 -36.66 14.19 -22.99
C GLY A 12 -37.21 15.60 -23.19
N GLY A 13 -38.52 15.73 -23.35
CA GLY A 13 -39.19 17.00 -23.68
C GLY A 13 -39.19 18.02 -22.54
N ALA A 14 -38.18 18.88 -22.49
CA ALA A 14 -38.24 20.12 -21.72
C ALA A 14 -39.15 21.13 -22.45
N THR A 15 -40.44 21.15 -22.11
CA THR A 15 -41.35 22.23 -22.51
C THR A 15 -40.85 23.54 -21.94
N ALA A 16 -40.31 24.42 -22.80
CA ALA A 16 -40.01 25.79 -22.42
C ALA A 16 -41.31 26.47 -21.92
N PRO A 17 -41.26 27.28 -20.85
CA PRO A 17 -42.40 28.13 -20.50
C PRO A 17 -42.67 29.05 -21.68
N GLN A 18 -43.91 29.05 -22.18
CA GLN A 18 -44.35 30.07 -23.12
C GLN A 18 -44.30 31.41 -22.38
N GLU A 19 -43.61 32.40 -22.95
CA GLU A 19 -43.83 33.78 -22.51
C GLU A 19 -45.31 34.10 -22.72
N PRO A 20 -46.06 34.53 -21.69
CA PRO A 20 -47.41 35.04 -21.88
C PRO A 20 -47.28 36.36 -22.65
N GLY A 21 -47.42 36.28 -23.98
CA GLY A 21 -47.38 37.45 -24.85
C GLY A 21 -48.53 38.37 -24.51
N VAL A 22 -48.29 39.35 -23.63
CA VAL A 22 -49.25 40.38 -23.25
C VAL A 22 -49.52 41.26 -24.46
N LEU A 23 -50.52 40.85 -25.25
CA LEU A 23 -51.17 41.70 -26.23
C LEU A 23 -51.84 42.83 -25.46
N VAL A 24 -51.13 43.95 -25.33
CA VAL A 24 -51.69 45.23 -24.93
C VAL A 24 -52.57 45.73 -26.06
N GLU A 25 -53.77 45.14 -26.20
CA GLU A 25 -54.85 45.80 -26.93
C GLU A 25 -55.15 47.11 -26.19
N VAL A 26 -54.84 48.22 -26.84
CA VAL A 26 -55.18 49.57 -26.37
C VAL A 26 -56.68 49.78 -26.62
N VAL A 27 -57.50 49.07 -25.84
CA VAL A 27 -58.93 49.34 -25.73
C VAL A 27 -59.11 50.76 -25.19
N GLY A 28 -60.01 51.52 -25.81
CA GLY A 28 -60.22 52.92 -25.49
C GLY A 28 -60.68 53.15 -24.05
N ALA A 29 -60.51 54.39 -23.57
CA ALA A 29 -60.88 54.79 -22.21
C ALA A 29 -62.41 54.88 -22.00
N GLU A 30 -63.08 53.73 -21.96
CA GLU A 30 -64.35 53.58 -21.26
C GLU A 30 -64.10 53.34 -19.77
N GLN A 31 -65.00 53.83 -18.91
CA GLN A 31 -64.80 53.86 -17.46
C GLN A 31 -65.18 52.50 -16.85
N LEU A 32 -64.26 51.53 -16.95
CA LEU A 32 -64.32 50.24 -16.26
C LEU A 32 -64.67 50.44 -14.77
N ASP A 33 -65.66 49.70 -14.30
CA ASP A 33 -66.21 49.89 -12.96
C ASP A 33 -65.12 49.60 -11.89
N PRO A 34 -64.86 50.49 -10.92
CA PRO A 34 -63.84 50.26 -9.89
C PRO A 34 -64.06 48.99 -9.05
N ARG A 35 -65.22 48.33 -9.15
CA ARG A 35 -65.48 47.01 -8.57
C ARG A 35 -64.94 45.85 -9.40
N GLU A 36 -64.87 46.00 -10.71
CA GLU A 36 -64.40 44.95 -11.63
C GLU A 36 -62.87 44.91 -11.67
N THR A 37 -62.22 46.09 -11.66
CA THR A 37 -60.76 46.19 -11.51
C THR A 37 -60.28 45.66 -10.16
N VAL A 38 -61.00 45.91 -9.06
CA VAL A 38 -60.70 45.32 -7.75
C VAL A 38 -60.88 43.80 -7.76
N ARG A 39 -61.87 43.25 -8.48
CA ARG A 39 -62.01 41.79 -8.63
C ARG A 39 -60.84 41.20 -9.42
N ALA A 40 -60.47 41.79 -10.56
CA ALA A 40 -59.34 41.34 -11.37
C ALA A 40 -58.03 41.32 -10.56
N LEU A 41 -57.76 42.38 -9.78
CA LEU A 41 -56.59 42.45 -8.89
C LEU A 41 -56.64 41.43 -7.74
N GLN A 42 -57.83 41.02 -7.27
CA GLN A 42 -57.99 39.94 -6.30
C GLN A 42 -57.73 38.56 -6.93
N GLU A 43 -58.17 38.35 -8.17
CA GLU A 43 -57.93 37.13 -8.93
C GLU A 43 -56.43 36.98 -9.28
N GLU A 44 -55.78 38.04 -9.78
CA GLU A 44 -54.32 38.10 -10.00
C GLU A 44 -53.52 37.86 -8.72
N LEU A 45 -53.91 38.48 -7.59
CA LEU A 45 -53.26 38.24 -6.30
C LEU A 45 -53.41 36.78 -5.85
N SER A 46 -54.57 36.15 -6.09
CA SER A 46 -54.79 34.74 -5.76
C SER A 46 -53.95 33.79 -6.62
N ALA A 47 -53.78 34.12 -7.91
CA ALA A 47 -52.91 33.37 -8.83
C ALA A 47 -51.44 33.50 -8.43
N ALA A 48 -50.96 34.72 -8.17
CA ALA A 48 -49.58 34.98 -7.73
C ALA A 48 -49.25 34.28 -6.40
N LEU A 49 -50.20 34.19 -5.46
CA LEU A 49 -50.03 33.42 -4.23
C LEU A 49 -49.89 31.91 -4.51
N ALA A 50 -50.72 31.34 -5.38
CA ALA A 50 -50.63 29.93 -5.78
C ALA A 50 -49.31 29.63 -6.54
N GLU A 51 -48.84 30.54 -7.38
CA GLU A 51 -47.52 30.44 -8.03
C GLU A 51 -46.40 30.45 -6.98
N VAL A 52 -46.43 31.34 -5.99
CA VAL A 52 -45.46 31.35 -4.89
C VAL A 52 -45.50 30.05 -4.07
N GLU A 53 -46.67 29.47 -3.83
CA GLU A 53 -46.79 28.18 -3.14
C GLU A 53 -46.22 27.01 -3.96
N THR A 54 -46.48 26.95 -5.27
CA THR A 54 -45.90 25.91 -6.14
C THR A 54 -44.38 26.06 -6.29
N LEU A 55 -43.87 27.30 -6.45
CA LEU A 55 -42.43 27.59 -6.45
C LEU A 55 -41.77 27.21 -5.11
N ARG A 56 -42.46 27.43 -3.99
CA ARG A 56 -41.99 27.00 -2.66
C ARG A 56 -41.93 25.47 -2.53
N ALA A 57 -42.94 24.76 -3.03
CA ALA A 57 -42.94 23.30 -3.06
C ALA A 57 -41.78 22.76 -3.92
N VAL A 58 -41.63 23.27 -5.16
CA VAL A 58 -40.52 22.92 -6.06
C VAL A 58 -39.17 23.24 -5.42
N ALA A 59 -39.02 24.39 -4.74
CA ALA A 59 -37.81 24.73 -4.02
C ALA A 59 -37.48 23.70 -2.93
N THR A 60 -38.45 23.31 -2.08
CA THR A 60 -38.23 22.30 -1.04
C THR A 60 -37.86 20.92 -1.60
N VAL A 61 -38.46 20.49 -2.71
CA VAL A 61 -38.09 19.23 -3.39
C VAL A 61 -36.69 19.33 -4.02
N SER A 62 -36.36 20.46 -4.65
CA SER A 62 -35.01 20.70 -5.20
C SER A 62 -33.93 20.69 -4.12
N GLU A 63 -34.28 21.13 -2.91
CA GLU A 63 -33.35 21.19 -1.78
C GLU A 63 -33.21 19.82 -1.10
N GLY A 64 -34.30 19.07 -0.94
CA GLY A 64 -34.27 17.67 -0.50
C GLY A 64 -33.39 16.81 -1.42
N THR A 65 -33.62 16.87 -2.74
CA THR A 65 -32.82 16.10 -3.73
C THR A 65 -31.35 16.49 -3.77
N LYS A 66 -31.00 17.78 -3.57
CA LYS A 66 -29.60 18.19 -3.36
C LYS A 66 -29.00 17.58 -2.09
N GLN A 67 -29.73 17.61 -0.97
CA GLN A 67 -29.27 17.07 0.30
C GLN A 67 -29.12 15.54 0.26
N GLU A 68 -30.02 14.84 -0.43
CA GLU A 68 -29.92 13.40 -0.72
C GLU A 68 -28.71 13.07 -1.59
N ALA A 69 -28.47 13.82 -2.67
CA ALA A 69 -27.30 13.63 -3.53
C ALA A 69 -25.98 13.88 -2.77
N VAL A 70 -25.91 14.94 -1.96
CA VAL A 70 -24.75 15.22 -1.08
C VAL A 70 -24.58 14.12 -0.03
N ALA A 71 -25.66 13.58 0.53
CA ALA A 71 -25.60 12.46 1.47
C ALA A 71 -25.15 11.15 0.79
N ALA A 72 -25.55 10.90 -0.47
CA ALA A 72 -25.11 9.75 -1.24
C ALA A 72 -23.60 9.81 -1.54
N VAL A 73 -23.10 10.94 -2.06
CA VAL A 73 -21.66 11.15 -2.30
C VAL A 73 -20.87 11.03 -0.99
N ARG A 74 -21.38 11.57 0.13
CA ARG A 74 -20.74 11.41 1.44
C ARG A 74 -20.65 9.95 1.92
N ARG A 75 -21.67 9.12 1.66
CA ARG A 75 -21.58 7.68 1.93
C ARG A 75 -20.55 7.00 1.04
N GLN A 76 -20.59 7.25 -0.27
CA GLN A 76 -19.63 6.66 -1.21
C GLN A 76 -18.18 6.98 -0.80
N CYS A 77 -17.86 8.23 -0.48
CA CYS A 77 -16.51 8.57 -0.02
C CYS A 77 -16.14 7.93 1.33
N GLN A 78 -17.11 7.68 2.22
CA GLN A 78 -16.87 6.93 3.48
C GLN A 78 -16.63 5.45 3.22
N GLU A 79 -17.37 4.85 2.29
CA GLU A 79 -17.25 3.45 1.86
C GLU A 79 -15.93 3.20 1.11
N GLU A 80 -15.52 4.12 0.23
CA GLU A 80 -14.23 4.12 -0.45
C GLU A 80 -13.06 4.25 0.54
N VAL A 81 -13.14 5.18 1.51
CA VAL A 81 -12.13 5.32 2.57
C VAL A 81 -12.06 4.07 3.44
N ALA A 82 -13.19 3.48 3.82
CA ALA A 82 -13.22 2.23 4.60
C ALA A 82 -12.63 1.04 3.81
N SER A 83 -12.93 0.95 2.50
CA SER A 83 -12.37 -0.06 1.59
C SER A 83 -10.86 0.08 1.45
N LEU A 84 -10.35 1.29 1.21
CA LEU A 84 -8.91 1.57 1.14
C LEU A 84 -8.20 1.30 2.48
N GLN A 85 -8.84 1.61 3.61
CA GLN A 85 -8.31 1.27 4.94
C GLN A 85 -8.26 -0.24 5.18
N ALA A 86 -9.26 -1.00 4.73
CA ALA A 86 -9.25 -2.46 4.79
C ALA A 86 -8.12 -3.06 3.94
N ILE A 87 -8.02 -2.66 2.67
CA ILE A 87 -6.96 -3.12 1.75
C ILE A 87 -5.56 -2.76 2.29
N LEU A 88 -5.38 -1.56 2.85
CA LEU A 88 -4.12 -1.16 3.46
C LEU A 88 -3.80 -1.99 4.71
N LYS A 89 -4.80 -2.28 5.55
CA LYS A 89 -4.63 -3.14 6.73
C LYS A 89 -4.28 -4.57 6.34
N ASP A 90 -4.95 -5.13 5.34
CA ASP A 90 -4.72 -6.50 4.89
C ASP A 90 -3.34 -6.65 4.22
N THR A 91 -2.93 -5.67 3.42
CA THR A 91 -1.57 -5.64 2.85
C THR A 91 -0.50 -5.51 3.93
N ILE A 92 -0.66 -4.62 4.91
CA ILE A 92 0.24 -4.52 6.09
C ILE A 92 0.30 -5.87 6.82
N SER A 93 -0.84 -6.47 7.14
CA SER A 93 -0.92 -7.78 7.83
C SER A 93 -0.22 -8.88 7.03
N SER A 94 -0.30 -8.85 5.69
CA SER A 94 0.38 -9.80 4.81
C SER A 94 1.90 -9.60 4.73
N TYR A 95 2.39 -8.37 4.92
CA TYR A 95 3.81 -8.07 5.04
C TYR A 95 4.34 -8.44 6.44
N GLU A 96 3.58 -8.16 7.50
CA GLU A 96 3.90 -8.56 8.88
C GLU A 96 4.02 -10.09 8.97
N ALA A 97 3.03 -10.85 8.50
CA ALA A 97 3.08 -12.32 8.46
C ALA A 97 4.25 -12.86 7.61
N ARG A 98 4.65 -12.17 6.53
CA ARG A 98 5.81 -12.56 5.71
C ARG A 98 7.14 -12.25 6.42
N LEU A 99 7.22 -11.15 7.15
CA LEU A 99 8.38 -10.81 7.98
C LEU A 99 8.51 -11.78 9.16
N GLU A 100 7.40 -12.15 9.80
CA GLU A 100 7.36 -13.19 10.83
C GLU A 100 7.81 -14.54 10.28
N ALA A 101 7.34 -14.94 9.09
CA ALA A 101 7.78 -16.17 8.43
C ALA A 101 9.29 -16.17 8.12
N LEU A 102 9.82 -15.10 7.53
CA LEU A 102 11.27 -14.96 7.27
C LEU A 102 12.10 -14.91 8.56
N GLN A 103 11.58 -14.28 9.62
CA GLN A 103 12.21 -14.29 10.93
C GLN A 103 12.16 -15.68 11.56
N GLN A 104 11.07 -16.43 11.39
CA GLN A 104 10.93 -17.80 11.88
C GLN A 104 11.81 -18.79 11.09
N GLU A 105 12.02 -18.58 9.79
CA GLU A 105 13.03 -19.31 9.01
C GLU A 105 14.44 -19.01 9.52
N GLN A 106 14.78 -17.75 9.85
CA GLN A 106 16.09 -17.44 10.43
C GLN A 106 16.26 -17.99 11.86
N HIS A 107 15.21 -18.04 12.68
CA HIS A 107 15.28 -18.69 13.99
C HIS A 107 15.27 -20.22 13.89
N GLY A 108 14.61 -20.79 12.88
CA GLY A 108 14.63 -22.22 12.56
C GLY A 108 15.99 -22.67 12.02
N GLY A 109 16.56 -21.91 11.09
CA GLY A 109 17.94 -22.09 10.59
C GLY A 109 18.99 -21.80 11.68
N GLY A 110 18.73 -20.84 12.57
CA GLY A 110 19.54 -20.61 13.77
C GLY A 110 19.45 -21.76 14.77
N SER A 111 18.29 -22.39 14.92
CA SER A 111 18.10 -23.62 15.71
C SER A 111 18.83 -24.80 15.06
N TRP A 112 18.71 -24.98 13.74
CA TRP A 112 19.41 -26.02 12.98
C TRP A 112 20.93 -25.85 13.08
N GLY A 113 21.44 -24.64 12.85
CA GLY A 113 22.85 -24.29 13.03
C GLY A 113 23.32 -24.41 14.49
N SER A 114 22.47 -24.11 15.48
CA SER A 114 22.79 -24.36 16.90
C SER A 114 22.80 -25.85 17.24
N TRP A 115 22.00 -26.67 16.56
CA TRP A 115 21.95 -28.12 16.74
C TRP A 115 23.07 -28.83 16.00
N GLU A 116 23.49 -28.32 14.83
CA GLU A 116 24.71 -28.71 14.14
C GLU A 116 25.96 -28.28 14.92
N LEU A 117 26.02 -27.05 15.43
CA LEU A 117 27.11 -26.63 16.34
C LEU A 117 27.14 -27.50 17.59
N SER A 118 25.99 -27.84 18.18
CA SER A 118 25.92 -28.79 19.31
C SER A 118 26.39 -30.19 18.90
N ARG A 119 26.04 -30.68 17.71
CA ARG A 119 26.48 -31.97 17.15
C ARG A 119 27.99 -31.99 16.89
N LEU A 120 28.54 -30.93 16.29
CA LEU A 120 29.97 -30.79 15.99
C LEU A 120 30.78 -30.61 17.27
N GLN A 121 30.27 -29.85 18.25
CA GLN A 121 30.86 -29.73 19.58
C GLN A 121 30.74 -31.03 20.39
N GLN A 122 29.69 -31.82 20.17
CA GLN A 122 29.56 -33.18 20.71
C GLN A 122 30.50 -34.18 20.03
N GLN A 123 30.81 -34.00 18.74
CA GLN A 123 31.86 -34.74 18.04
C GLN A 123 33.28 -34.30 18.46
N GLN A 124 33.49 -33.04 18.86
CA GLN A 124 34.76 -32.59 19.47
C GLN A 124 34.92 -33.07 20.93
N THR A 125 33.82 -33.28 21.66
CA THR A 125 33.86 -33.82 23.04
C THR A 125 33.76 -35.36 23.11
N GLN A 126 33.36 -36.04 22.02
CA GLN A 126 33.81 -37.40 21.75
C GLN A 126 35.30 -37.34 21.38
N GLY A 127 36.15 -37.36 22.42
CA GLY A 127 37.52 -36.87 22.39
C GLY A 127 38.38 -37.31 21.21
N ASN A 128 39.26 -36.39 20.78
CA ASN A 128 40.06 -36.49 19.56
C ASN A 128 40.63 -37.91 19.33
N PRO A 129 40.59 -38.43 18.09
CA PRO A 129 41.32 -39.66 17.76
C PRO A 129 42.84 -39.49 17.95
N LEU A 130 43.35 -38.24 17.92
CA LEU A 130 44.73 -37.89 18.24
C LEU A 130 45.07 -38.19 19.72
N ASP A 131 44.29 -37.74 20.70
CA ASP A 131 44.47 -38.07 22.13
C ASP A 131 44.46 -39.59 22.39
N SER A 132 43.65 -40.34 21.63
CA SER A 132 43.57 -41.80 21.72
C SER A 132 44.81 -42.47 21.12
N LEU A 133 45.30 -41.96 19.98
CA LEU A 133 46.52 -42.44 19.32
C LEU A 133 47.78 -42.07 20.12
N GLU A 134 47.84 -40.88 20.70
CA GLU A 134 48.94 -40.40 21.54
C GLU A 134 49.16 -41.33 22.74
N ARG A 135 48.09 -41.66 23.48
CA ARG A 135 48.14 -42.63 24.59
C ARG A 135 48.51 -44.05 24.14
N GLN A 136 48.16 -44.44 22.91
CA GLN A 136 48.57 -45.72 22.34
C GLN A 136 50.06 -45.73 21.95
N MET A 137 50.58 -44.61 21.42
CA MET A 137 51.99 -44.43 21.09
C MET A 137 52.86 -44.33 22.36
N GLU A 138 52.42 -43.58 23.37
CA GLU A 138 53.06 -43.49 24.69
C GLU A 138 53.18 -44.87 25.32
N LYS A 139 52.09 -45.64 25.38
CA LYS A 139 52.11 -47.02 25.89
C LYS A 139 53.01 -47.95 25.08
N ALA A 140 52.98 -47.86 23.75
CA ALA A 140 53.88 -48.65 22.89
C ALA A 140 55.36 -48.29 23.10
N GLN A 141 55.66 -47.03 23.43
CA GLN A 141 57.00 -46.61 23.80
C GLN A 141 57.40 -47.12 25.19
N GLU A 142 56.53 -47.04 26.20
CA GLU A 142 56.78 -47.65 27.52
C GLU A 142 57.11 -49.14 27.39
N ASP A 143 56.32 -49.89 26.60
CA ASP A 143 56.53 -51.33 26.41
C ASP A 143 57.84 -51.62 25.63
N SER A 144 58.24 -50.74 24.70
CA SER A 144 59.57 -50.80 24.06
C SER A 144 60.71 -50.56 25.06
N GLU A 145 60.55 -49.61 25.99
CA GLU A 145 61.55 -49.30 27.02
C GLU A 145 61.63 -50.41 28.08
N ARG A 146 60.50 -50.98 28.49
CA ARG A 146 60.42 -52.20 29.33
C ARG A 146 61.16 -53.37 28.68
N LEU A 147 60.94 -53.60 27.38
CA LEU A 147 61.65 -54.65 26.64
C LEU A 147 63.15 -54.37 26.54
N ARG A 148 63.59 -53.12 26.26
CA ARG A 148 65.03 -52.76 26.26
C ARG A 148 65.69 -53.01 27.62
N SER A 149 65.00 -52.74 28.72
CA SER A 149 65.48 -53.00 30.08
C SER A 149 65.69 -54.49 30.39
N ILE A 150 65.13 -55.40 29.60
CA ILE A 150 65.30 -56.86 29.73
C ILE A 150 66.29 -57.38 28.67
N VAL A 151 66.20 -56.87 27.44
CA VAL A 151 67.03 -57.31 26.31
C VAL A 151 68.49 -56.88 26.49
N LEU A 152 68.78 -55.63 26.87
CA LEU A 152 70.16 -55.16 27.02
C LEU A 152 71.01 -55.99 28.01
N PRO A 153 70.60 -56.27 29.26
CA PRO A 153 71.39 -57.12 30.16
C PRO A 153 71.49 -58.57 29.66
N MET A 154 70.50 -59.06 28.91
CA MET A 154 70.56 -60.39 28.29
C MET A 154 71.51 -60.42 27.08
N GLU A 155 71.61 -59.34 26.29
CA GLU A 155 72.62 -59.17 25.24
C GLU A 155 74.03 -59.06 25.83
N GLU A 156 74.20 -58.34 26.94
CA GLU A 156 75.45 -58.30 27.70
C GLU A 156 75.85 -59.68 28.24
N GLU A 157 74.90 -60.45 28.81
CA GLU A 157 75.17 -61.82 29.24
C GLU A 157 75.53 -62.73 28.05
N ILE A 158 74.81 -62.63 26.92
CA ILE A 158 75.14 -63.36 25.69
C ILE A 158 76.53 -62.98 25.16
N ALA A 159 76.94 -61.71 25.24
CA ALA A 159 78.28 -61.27 24.86
C ALA A 159 79.35 -61.84 25.81
N GLN A 160 79.10 -61.83 27.13
CA GLN A 160 79.98 -62.47 28.12
C GLN A 160 80.07 -63.99 27.91
N LEU A 161 78.96 -64.66 27.61
CA LEU A 161 78.92 -66.10 27.33
C LEU A 161 79.68 -66.42 26.04
N LYS A 162 79.50 -65.65 24.96
CA LYS A 162 80.30 -65.76 23.73
C LYS A 162 81.80 -65.54 23.98
N SER A 163 82.18 -64.60 24.85
CA SER A 163 83.58 -64.39 25.25
C SER A 163 84.15 -65.54 26.10
N LYS A 164 83.34 -66.08 27.03
CA LYS A 164 83.71 -67.27 27.82
C LYS A 164 83.85 -68.52 26.92
N LEU A 165 82.96 -68.66 25.92
CA LEU A 165 82.98 -69.72 24.91
C LEU A 165 84.22 -69.63 24.03
N SER A 166 84.48 -68.49 23.37
CA SER A 166 85.64 -68.34 22.49
C SER A 166 86.98 -68.48 23.21
N ARG A 167 87.04 -68.10 24.49
CA ARG A 167 88.19 -68.40 25.37
C ARG A 167 88.33 -69.90 25.65
N ALA A 168 87.24 -70.63 25.84
CA ALA A 168 87.26 -72.08 26.03
C ALA A 168 87.62 -72.81 24.73
N GLU A 169 87.08 -72.38 23.59
CA GLU A 169 87.43 -72.85 22.25
C GLU A 169 88.91 -72.63 21.95
N GLY A 170 89.46 -71.44 22.27
CA GLY A 170 90.89 -71.16 22.15
C GLY A 170 91.77 -72.06 23.03
N LEU A 171 91.32 -72.43 24.23
CA LEU A 171 92.02 -73.41 25.08
C LEU A 171 91.92 -74.83 24.50
N ILE A 172 90.76 -75.24 23.98
CA ILE A 172 90.58 -76.53 23.29
C ILE A 172 91.44 -76.59 22.02
N GLN A 173 91.57 -75.49 21.28
CA GLN A 173 92.37 -75.39 20.08
C GLN A 173 93.87 -75.36 20.40
N GLY A 174 94.27 -74.72 21.51
CA GLY A 174 95.64 -74.81 22.05
C GLY A 174 96.01 -76.21 22.57
N LEU A 175 95.03 -77.00 23.02
CA LEU A 175 95.19 -78.43 23.32
C LEU A 175 95.11 -79.33 22.08
N ARG A 176 94.68 -78.80 20.92
CA ARG A 176 94.51 -79.54 19.66
C ARG A 176 95.60 -79.14 18.64
N GLY A 177 96.82 -79.54 18.91
CA GLY A 177 97.91 -79.49 17.92
C GLY A 177 99.19 -80.21 18.38
N PRO A 178 99.93 -80.88 17.48
CA PRO A 178 99.54 -81.33 16.14
C PRO A 178 100.04 -82.75 15.77
N GLU A 179 99.49 -83.82 16.37
CA GLU A 179 99.77 -85.20 15.95
C GLU A 179 98.51 -86.10 15.88
N GLY A 180 98.31 -86.73 14.71
CA GLY A 180 97.57 -87.98 14.41
C GLY A 180 96.11 -88.23 14.88
N LEU A 181 95.39 -89.22 14.34
CA LEU A 181 95.53 -90.02 13.09
C LEU A 181 94.17 -90.74 12.82
N LEU A 182 93.76 -90.87 11.54
CA LEU A 182 92.80 -91.87 10.97
C LEU A 182 91.34 -91.92 11.50
N CYS A 183 90.34 -91.63 10.65
CA CYS A 183 89.49 -92.59 9.87
C CYS A 183 88.20 -92.98 10.65
N VAL A 184 86.98 -93.12 10.12
CA VAL A 184 86.38 -93.72 8.89
C VAL A 184 85.15 -92.85 8.49
N SER A 185 84.94 -92.32 7.27
CA SER A 185 84.58 -92.90 5.94
C SER A 185 83.09 -93.30 5.74
N SER A 186 82.63 -93.28 4.47
CA SER A 186 81.29 -93.64 3.93
C SER A 186 80.16 -92.61 4.16
N GLU A 187 79.51 -92.04 3.11
CA GLU A 187 78.42 -92.56 2.22
C GLU A 187 77.00 -92.46 2.85
N SER A 188 75.88 -92.28 2.14
CA SER A 188 75.61 -92.10 0.70
C SER A 188 74.19 -91.52 0.42
N LEU A 189 73.98 -91.09 -0.83
CA LEU A 189 72.72 -91.08 -1.60
C LEU A 189 71.52 -90.16 -1.26
N LEU A 190 70.71 -89.96 -2.31
CA LEU A 190 69.42 -89.27 -2.39
C LEU A 190 68.26 -90.25 -2.12
N SER A 191 67.10 -89.75 -1.68
CA SER A 191 65.78 -90.02 -2.31
C SER A 191 64.61 -89.34 -1.56
N ASP A 192 63.47 -89.25 -2.25
CA ASP A 192 62.19 -88.67 -1.81
C ASP A 192 61.57 -89.35 -0.57
N ARG A 193 60.57 -88.70 0.07
CA ARG A 193 59.13 -89.03 -0.16
C ARG A 193 58.17 -88.61 1.00
N GLU A 194 57.07 -87.94 0.62
CA GLU A 194 55.74 -87.81 1.26
C GLU A 194 55.55 -87.39 2.76
N ALA A 195 54.49 -86.60 2.98
CA ALA A 195 53.84 -86.32 4.27
C ALA A 195 52.81 -87.45 4.61
N PRO A 196 51.95 -87.44 5.67
CA PRO A 196 51.58 -86.35 6.61
C PRO A 196 51.35 -86.78 8.10
N SER A 197 50.88 -85.86 8.98
CA SER A 197 49.68 -86.06 9.87
C SER A 197 49.48 -85.06 11.05
N ARG A 198 48.19 -84.86 11.40
CA ARG A 198 47.57 -84.62 12.74
C ARG A 198 47.54 -83.26 13.49
N MET A 199 46.33 -82.66 13.44
CA MET A 199 45.48 -82.08 14.53
C MET A 199 44.94 -83.15 15.53
N PRO A 200 44.07 -82.90 16.55
CA PRO A 200 43.67 -81.68 17.33
C PRO A 200 43.86 -81.90 18.89
N PRO A 201 43.17 -81.29 19.91
CA PRO A 201 41.70 -81.30 20.22
C PRO A 201 41.13 -79.98 20.89
N ALA A 202 40.02 -79.97 21.67
CA ALA A 202 38.60 -79.92 21.23
C ALA A 202 37.55 -79.64 22.38
N HIS A 203 36.46 -78.88 22.10
CA HIS A 203 35.11 -78.82 22.77
C HIS A 203 34.99 -78.45 24.29
N PRO A 204 33.78 -78.31 24.93
CA PRO A 204 32.33 -78.35 24.52
C PRO A 204 31.57 -77.00 24.82
N GLY A 205 30.23 -76.80 24.92
CA GLY A 205 28.97 -77.56 24.66
C GLY A 205 27.70 -76.94 25.36
N GLY A 206 26.46 -77.31 24.97
CA GLY A 206 25.13 -76.92 25.55
C GLY A 206 24.27 -76.02 24.61
N GLU A 207 23.03 -76.28 24.16
CA GLU A 207 21.73 -76.77 24.75
C GLU A 207 20.91 -75.65 25.44
N GLY A 208 19.61 -75.38 25.17
CA GLY A 208 18.61 -75.91 24.20
C GLY A 208 17.22 -75.22 24.31
N ASP A 209 16.14 -75.86 23.80
CA ASP A 209 14.66 -75.64 24.04
C ASP A 209 13.74 -74.94 22.98
N GLU A 210 12.41 -75.15 23.11
CA GLU A 210 11.27 -75.02 22.14
C GLU A 210 10.53 -73.63 22.16
N GLY A 211 9.52 -73.26 21.32
CA GLY A 211 8.81 -73.87 20.17
C GLY A 211 7.55 -73.06 19.71
N SER A 212 6.72 -73.62 18.80
CA SER A 212 5.36 -73.18 18.32
C SER A 212 5.20 -72.11 17.20
N GLY A 213 4.20 -72.31 16.32
CA GLY A 213 3.67 -71.39 15.26
C GLY A 213 2.17 -71.03 15.49
N PRO A 214 1.26 -70.90 14.48
CA PRO A 214 1.41 -71.12 13.01
C PRO A 214 0.59 -70.17 12.04
N GLU A 215 0.65 -70.48 10.73
CA GLU A 215 -0.42 -70.41 9.67
C GLU A 215 -0.90 -69.10 8.95
N GLY A 216 -1.45 -69.31 7.73
CA GLY A 216 -1.95 -68.34 6.70
C GLY A 216 -0.94 -68.12 5.54
N GLU A 217 -1.02 -68.69 4.32
CA GLU A 217 -2.10 -68.82 3.30
C GLU A 217 -2.54 -67.45 2.70
N GLU A 218 -2.68 -67.22 1.37
CA GLU A 218 -2.78 -68.09 0.18
C GLU A 218 -1.98 -67.57 -1.07
N GLU A 219 -1.76 -68.46 -2.04
CA GLU A 219 -1.68 -68.22 -3.51
C GLU A 219 -2.87 -69.02 -4.14
N PRO A 220 -3.40 -68.75 -5.36
CA PRO A 220 -2.69 -68.22 -6.55
C PRO A 220 -3.53 -67.35 -7.52
N GLY A 221 -3.02 -67.13 -8.76
CA GLY A 221 -3.92 -67.11 -9.94
C GLY A 221 -3.51 -66.24 -11.13
N GLY A 222 -3.15 -66.86 -12.27
CA GLY A 222 -2.79 -66.15 -13.51
C GLY A 222 -3.95 -65.67 -14.38
N GLY A 223 -3.66 -64.81 -15.37
CA GLY A 223 -4.62 -64.33 -16.37
C GLY A 223 -3.95 -63.82 -17.65
N LEU A 224 -4.38 -64.33 -18.83
CA LEU A 224 -3.84 -63.99 -20.15
C LEU A 224 -4.86 -63.23 -21.02
N ALA A 225 -4.55 -61.98 -21.39
CA ALA A 225 -5.09 -61.23 -22.55
C ALA A 225 -4.25 -59.94 -22.70
N PHE A 226 -3.57 -59.57 -23.78
CA PHE A 226 -3.68 -59.75 -25.25
C PHE A 226 -4.50 -58.66 -25.99
N THR A 227 -3.75 -57.69 -26.52
CA THR A 227 -3.95 -56.87 -27.75
C THR A 227 -4.83 -55.60 -27.82
N ARG A 228 -4.17 -54.57 -28.38
CA ARG A 228 -4.59 -53.65 -29.47
C ARG A 228 -5.39 -52.37 -29.16
N GLY A 229 -4.78 -51.26 -29.59
CA GLY A 229 -5.40 -50.01 -30.03
C GLY A 229 -4.32 -49.15 -30.70
N CYS A 230 -4.35 -48.98 -32.02
CA CYS A 230 -3.29 -48.29 -32.78
C CYS A 230 -3.72 -46.90 -33.26
N ASP A 231 -2.76 -45.97 -33.25
CA ASP A 231 -2.44 -44.92 -34.22
C ASP A 231 -3.54 -44.14 -34.99
N ASN A 232 -3.35 -42.82 -35.09
CA ASN A 232 -3.79 -42.01 -36.23
C ASN A 232 -2.75 -40.88 -36.51
N VAL A 233 -2.68 -40.40 -37.75
CA VAL A 233 -1.55 -39.62 -38.29
C VAL A 233 -1.99 -38.41 -39.13
N SER A 234 -1.33 -37.26 -38.95
CA SER A 234 -1.15 -36.10 -39.86
C SER A 234 -0.19 -35.11 -39.17
N ILE A 235 0.96 -34.63 -39.67
CA ILE A 235 1.46 -34.19 -40.99
C ILE A 235 0.85 -32.85 -41.48
N ILE A 236 1.65 -31.77 -41.45
CA ILE A 236 2.02 -30.83 -42.55
C ILE A 236 2.79 -29.61 -41.95
N SER A 237 3.74 -29.02 -42.71
CA SER A 237 4.57 -27.86 -42.31
C SER A 237 4.43 -26.68 -43.27
N ILE A 238 4.73 -25.45 -42.81
CA ILE A 238 4.87 -24.23 -43.64
C ILE A 238 6.10 -23.42 -43.14
N ALA A 239 6.74 -22.63 -44.02
CA ALA A 239 7.91 -21.79 -43.77
C ALA A 239 7.82 -20.50 -44.65
N SER A 240 8.74 -19.51 -44.67
CA SER A 240 10.14 -19.43 -44.22
C SER A 240 10.60 -17.95 -44.11
N SER A 241 11.93 -17.71 -44.08
CA SER A 241 12.68 -16.44 -44.29
C SER A 241 12.74 -15.42 -43.13
N SER A 242 13.75 -14.51 -43.04
CA SER A 242 15.23 -14.66 -43.08
C SER A 242 15.95 -13.30 -42.90
N ALA A 243 16.93 -13.16 -42.00
CA ALA A 243 18.12 -12.27 -42.10
C ALA A 243 18.99 -12.28 -40.82
N GLY A 244 20.32 -12.10 -40.93
CA GLY A 244 21.22 -11.82 -39.79
C GLY A 244 22.36 -12.84 -39.58
N SER A 245 23.58 -12.35 -39.28
CA SER A 245 24.85 -13.10 -39.16
C SER A 245 25.91 -12.21 -38.46
N PRO A 246 27.06 -12.68 -37.91
CA PRO A 246 27.57 -14.07 -37.73
C PRO A 246 28.06 -14.44 -36.29
N GLN A 247 28.37 -15.74 -36.10
CA GLN A 247 29.27 -16.34 -35.07
C GLN A 247 28.86 -16.29 -33.57
N PRO A 248 29.47 -17.13 -32.69
CA PRO A 248 30.48 -18.17 -32.93
C PRO A 248 29.94 -19.62 -32.85
N ARG A 249 30.80 -20.61 -33.15
CA ARG A 249 30.47 -22.05 -33.13
C ARG A 249 30.23 -22.58 -31.70
N ARG A 250 29.02 -23.04 -31.39
CA ARG A 250 28.82 -24.10 -30.39
C ARG A 250 28.98 -25.47 -31.06
N ARG A 251 29.71 -26.40 -30.43
CA ARG A 251 29.68 -27.82 -30.82
C ARG A 251 28.32 -28.41 -30.40
N PRO A 252 27.64 -29.19 -31.25
CA PRO A 252 26.75 -30.25 -30.76
C PRO A 252 27.61 -31.30 -30.04
N SER A 253 27.14 -31.84 -28.92
CA SER A 253 27.75 -33.03 -28.32
C SER A 253 27.18 -34.30 -29.00
N PRO A 254 28.02 -35.27 -29.41
CA PRO A 254 27.57 -36.48 -30.08
C PRO A 254 27.42 -37.62 -29.08
N GLU A 255 26.25 -37.76 -28.46
CA GLU A 255 26.03 -38.76 -27.39
C GLU A 255 24.66 -39.45 -27.41
N HIS A 256 24.14 -39.78 -28.61
CA HIS A 256 23.19 -40.91 -28.80
C HIS A 256 23.10 -41.41 -30.26
N GLU A 257 24.11 -42.15 -30.73
CA GLU A 257 24.00 -43.03 -31.92
C GLU A 257 25.10 -44.12 -31.87
N ASP A 258 24.88 -45.24 -32.56
CA ASP A 258 25.84 -46.35 -32.81
C ASP A 258 26.51 -47.08 -31.60
N THR A 259 25.70 -47.62 -30.68
CA THR A 259 26.12 -48.76 -29.82
C THR A 259 25.31 -50.04 -30.01
N ALA A 260 24.10 -49.97 -30.58
CA ALA A 260 23.24 -51.15 -30.82
C ALA A 260 23.73 -52.06 -31.96
N SER A 261 24.55 -51.54 -32.88
CA SER A 261 24.86 -52.17 -34.18
C SER A 261 26.00 -53.20 -34.16
N LEU A 262 26.67 -53.43 -33.02
CA LEU A 262 27.89 -54.25 -32.94
C LEU A 262 27.73 -55.66 -32.35
N LEU A 263 26.50 -56.09 -32.00
CA LEU A 263 26.23 -57.46 -31.49
C LEU A 263 26.03 -58.50 -32.61
N SER A 264 26.40 -58.20 -33.86
CA SER A 264 26.11 -59.05 -35.04
C SER A 264 27.35 -59.43 -35.87
N THR A 265 28.49 -59.74 -35.24
CA THR A 265 29.56 -60.51 -35.90
C THR A 265 30.30 -61.40 -34.91
N GLY A 266 29.88 -62.66 -34.81
CA GLY A 266 30.43 -63.60 -33.83
C GLY A 266 31.85 -64.06 -34.17
N THR A 267 32.80 -63.79 -33.27
CA THR A 267 33.98 -64.64 -33.07
C THR A 267 34.12 -64.95 -31.58
N LEU A 268 34.30 -66.23 -31.24
CA LEU A 268 34.44 -66.69 -29.87
C LEU A 268 35.85 -66.37 -29.34
N VAL A 269 36.02 -65.15 -28.82
CA VAL A 269 37.17 -64.78 -27.99
C VAL A 269 36.80 -65.05 -26.53
N PRO A 270 37.58 -65.81 -25.75
CA PRO A 270 37.33 -65.99 -24.32
C PRO A 270 37.32 -64.65 -23.57
N GLU A 271 36.48 -64.55 -22.53
CA GLU A 271 36.18 -63.32 -21.79
C GLU A 271 37.40 -62.66 -21.08
N SER A 272 38.56 -63.30 -21.12
CA SER A 272 39.78 -62.92 -20.40
C SER A 272 40.70 -61.92 -21.13
N ILE A 273 40.29 -61.29 -22.24
CA ILE A 273 41.12 -60.32 -22.99
C ILE A 273 40.40 -59.01 -23.34
N TYR A 274 39.41 -58.59 -22.54
CA TYR A 274 38.99 -57.19 -22.52
C TYR A 274 39.88 -56.38 -21.55
N LEU A 275 41.05 -55.97 -22.03
CA LEU A 275 41.86 -54.97 -21.35
C LEU A 275 41.15 -53.61 -21.46
N LEU A 276 40.63 -53.10 -20.34
CA LEU A 276 40.09 -51.74 -20.28
C LEU A 276 41.19 -50.72 -20.66
N PRO A 277 40.85 -49.63 -21.37
CA PRO A 277 41.82 -48.57 -21.65
C PRO A 277 42.41 -48.01 -20.35
N PRO A 278 43.73 -47.73 -20.28
CA PRO A 278 44.37 -47.24 -19.06
C PRO A 278 43.70 -45.96 -18.52
N GLY A 279 43.28 -45.99 -17.25
CA GLY A 279 42.57 -44.89 -16.59
C GLY A 279 41.07 -45.10 -16.40
N PHE A 280 40.46 -46.12 -17.02
CA PHE A 280 39.06 -46.47 -16.79
C PHE A 280 38.94 -47.54 -15.70
N GLN A 281 38.23 -47.20 -14.62
CA GLN A 281 37.89 -48.14 -13.55
C GLN A 281 36.49 -48.71 -13.78
N LEU A 282 36.33 -50.01 -13.60
CA LEU A 282 35.03 -50.69 -13.68
C LEU A 282 34.23 -50.35 -12.42
N VAL A 283 33.23 -49.47 -12.57
CA VAL A 283 32.31 -49.09 -11.49
C VAL A 283 31.40 -50.29 -11.19
N PRO A 284 31.32 -50.78 -9.94
CA PRO A 284 30.40 -51.87 -9.57
C PRO A 284 28.93 -51.50 -9.84
N ASP A 285 28.11 -52.49 -10.21
CA ASP A 285 26.69 -52.26 -10.54
C ASP A 285 25.89 -51.53 -9.44
N GLY A 286 26.26 -51.72 -8.17
CA GLY A 286 25.67 -51.02 -7.03
C GLY A 286 26.02 -49.52 -7.00
N GLU A 287 27.26 -49.14 -7.28
CA GLU A 287 27.70 -47.74 -7.37
C GLU A 287 27.10 -47.07 -8.63
N TRP A 288 27.02 -47.80 -9.74
CA TRP A 288 26.36 -47.32 -10.96
C TRP A 288 24.85 -47.10 -10.76
N ALA A 289 24.17 -48.00 -10.05
CA ALA A 289 22.77 -47.84 -9.69
C ALA A 289 22.53 -46.66 -8.72
N GLN A 290 23.44 -46.43 -7.77
CA GLN A 290 23.41 -45.26 -6.89
C GLN A 290 23.58 -43.96 -7.68
N LEU A 291 24.60 -43.86 -8.55
CA LEU A 291 24.82 -42.71 -9.42
C LEU A 291 23.63 -42.44 -10.35
N GLN A 292 22.98 -43.48 -10.89
CA GLN A 292 21.72 -43.29 -11.63
C GLN A 292 20.58 -42.77 -10.77
N GLN A 293 20.45 -43.21 -9.52
CA GLN A 293 19.41 -42.73 -8.62
C GLN A 293 19.66 -41.28 -8.18
N GLU A 294 20.92 -40.90 -7.96
CA GLU A 294 21.33 -39.52 -7.68
C GLU A 294 21.11 -38.61 -8.89
N ALA A 295 21.49 -39.05 -10.09
CA ALA A 295 21.21 -38.31 -11.33
C ALA A 295 19.70 -38.07 -11.54
N ARG A 296 18.85 -39.07 -11.26
CA ARG A 296 17.38 -38.92 -11.30
C ARG A 296 16.86 -37.92 -10.26
N ARG A 297 17.28 -38.04 -9.00
CA ARG A 297 16.93 -37.08 -7.93
C ARG A 297 17.35 -35.64 -8.28
N HIS A 298 18.55 -35.46 -8.85
CA HIS A 298 19.00 -34.16 -9.32
C HIS A 298 18.15 -33.65 -10.49
N GLN A 299 17.82 -34.51 -11.46
CA GLN A 299 16.97 -34.15 -12.60
C GLN A 299 15.54 -33.78 -12.17
N GLU A 300 14.95 -34.53 -11.23
CA GLU A 300 13.66 -34.23 -10.59
C GLU A 300 13.71 -32.88 -9.84
N SER A 301 14.76 -32.63 -9.05
CA SER A 301 14.93 -31.34 -8.35
C SER A 301 15.11 -30.16 -9.31
N LEU A 302 15.76 -30.37 -10.46
CA LEU A 302 15.91 -29.37 -11.51
C LEU A 302 14.62 -29.13 -12.31
N GLN A 303 13.72 -30.12 -12.38
CA GLN A 303 12.36 -29.93 -12.92
C GLN A 303 11.51 -29.13 -11.93
N GLN A 304 11.52 -29.48 -10.64
CA GLN A 304 10.82 -28.73 -9.59
C GLN A 304 11.26 -27.27 -9.51
N LEU A 305 12.57 -26.98 -9.59
CA LEU A 305 13.07 -25.59 -9.64
C LEU A 305 12.65 -24.83 -10.90
N ARG A 306 12.46 -25.51 -12.04
CA ARG A 306 11.94 -24.89 -13.27
C ARG A 306 10.46 -24.56 -13.15
N GLU A 307 9.66 -25.51 -12.65
CA GLU A 307 8.23 -25.30 -12.41
C GLU A 307 7.99 -24.15 -11.42
N GLN A 308 8.78 -24.06 -10.35
CA GLN A 308 8.75 -22.93 -9.40
C GLN A 308 9.15 -21.60 -10.06
N LEU A 309 10.18 -21.60 -10.92
CA LEU A 309 10.60 -20.40 -11.66
C LEU A 309 9.56 -19.94 -12.69
N GLU A 310 8.91 -20.88 -13.38
CA GLU A 310 7.83 -20.60 -14.34
C GLU A 310 6.57 -20.09 -13.63
N ALA A 311 6.19 -20.66 -12.49
CA ALA A 311 5.11 -20.15 -11.65
C ALA A 311 5.39 -18.72 -11.15
N ALA A 312 6.58 -18.48 -10.57
CA ALA A 312 6.98 -17.14 -10.12
C ALA A 312 7.06 -16.11 -11.27
N MET A 313 7.40 -16.55 -12.50
CA MET A 313 7.35 -15.71 -13.69
C MET A 313 5.90 -15.37 -14.10
N GLN A 314 4.97 -16.33 -14.03
CA GLN A 314 3.55 -16.11 -14.30
C GLN A 314 2.92 -15.16 -13.26
N GLU A 315 3.18 -15.37 -11.97
CA GLU A 315 2.74 -14.47 -10.90
C GLU A 315 3.27 -13.04 -11.11
N LYS A 316 4.57 -12.89 -11.41
CA LYS A 316 5.18 -11.60 -11.73
C LYS A 316 4.46 -10.91 -12.89
N LEU A 317 4.18 -11.63 -13.98
CA LEU A 317 3.48 -11.06 -15.14
C LEU A 317 2.06 -10.62 -14.79
N GLY A 318 1.30 -11.45 -14.07
CA GLY A 318 -0.04 -11.10 -13.58
C GLY A 318 -0.04 -9.87 -12.67
N LEU A 319 0.94 -9.75 -11.77
CA LEU A 319 1.12 -8.57 -10.92
C LEU A 319 1.52 -7.32 -11.72
N GLN A 320 2.35 -7.45 -12.76
CA GLN A 320 2.69 -6.35 -13.65
C GLN A 320 1.48 -5.88 -14.48
N GLU A 321 0.62 -6.81 -14.93
CA GLU A 321 -0.62 -6.47 -15.63
C GLU A 321 -1.67 -5.83 -14.72
N ALA A 322 -1.84 -6.31 -13.49
CA ALA A 322 -2.74 -5.70 -12.49
C ALA A 322 -2.26 -4.30 -12.08
N LEU A 323 -0.95 -4.09 -11.90
CA LEU A 323 -0.37 -2.77 -11.66
C LEU A 323 -0.58 -1.82 -12.86
N ARG A 324 -0.42 -2.32 -14.09
CA ARG A 324 -0.72 -1.54 -15.31
C ARG A 324 -2.20 -1.12 -15.34
N GLN A 325 -3.13 -2.07 -15.17
CA GLN A 325 -4.58 -1.80 -15.19
C GLN A 325 -4.97 -0.76 -14.13
N SER A 326 -4.56 -0.96 -12.87
CA SER A 326 -4.84 0.00 -11.79
C SER A 326 -4.21 1.38 -12.01
N SER A 327 -3.03 1.47 -12.64
CA SER A 327 -2.44 2.76 -13.04
C SER A 327 -3.23 3.47 -14.15
N GLU A 328 -3.77 2.72 -15.11
CA GLU A 328 -4.62 3.25 -16.17
C GLU A 328 -6.00 3.69 -15.65
N ASP A 329 -6.58 2.95 -14.72
CA ASP A 329 -7.86 3.30 -14.10
C ASP A 329 -7.73 4.51 -13.16
N CYS A 330 -6.63 4.61 -12.40
CA CYS A 330 -6.27 5.82 -11.67
C CYS A 330 -6.12 7.02 -12.63
N ALA A 331 -5.42 6.86 -13.76
CA ALA A 331 -5.29 7.92 -14.76
C ALA A 331 -6.65 8.36 -15.35
N LYS A 332 -7.55 7.41 -15.63
CA LYS A 332 -8.93 7.71 -16.09
C LYS A 332 -9.70 8.51 -15.02
N GLN A 333 -9.65 8.11 -13.75
CA GLN A 333 -10.30 8.83 -12.65
C GLN A 333 -9.75 10.26 -12.50
N VAL A 334 -8.43 10.43 -12.54
CA VAL A 334 -7.79 11.76 -12.50
C VAL A 334 -8.24 12.64 -13.67
N LEU A 335 -8.35 12.10 -14.89
CA LEU A 335 -8.87 12.85 -16.05
C LEU A 335 -10.33 13.30 -15.87
N VAL A 336 -11.20 12.45 -15.33
CA VAL A 336 -12.60 12.82 -15.02
C VAL A 336 -12.66 13.92 -13.94
N LEU A 337 -11.86 13.81 -12.89
CA LEU A 337 -11.78 14.84 -11.84
C LEU A 337 -11.26 16.18 -12.38
N LEU A 338 -10.27 16.17 -13.28
CA LEU A 338 -9.76 17.39 -13.93
C LEU A 338 -10.81 18.06 -14.83
N ASP A 339 -11.57 17.29 -15.61
CA ASP A 339 -12.71 17.79 -16.41
C ASP A 339 -13.82 18.38 -15.51
N GLN A 340 -14.14 17.71 -14.39
CA GLN A 340 -15.11 18.23 -13.42
C GLN A 340 -14.63 19.53 -12.74
N ILE A 341 -13.34 19.63 -12.41
CA ILE A 341 -12.72 20.85 -11.89
C ILE A 341 -12.83 21.97 -12.92
N GLN A 342 -12.44 21.75 -14.18
CA GLN A 342 -12.55 22.76 -15.25
C GLN A 342 -13.99 23.25 -15.45
N LYS A 343 -14.98 22.34 -15.43
CA LYS A 343 -16.40 22.70 -15.49
C LYS A 343 -16.85 23.54 -14.30
N SER A 344 -16.38 23.21 -13.10
CA SER A 344 -16.68 24.00 -11.89
C SER A 344 -16.02 25.39 -11.93
N GLU A 345 -14.81 25.50 -12.48
CA GLU A 345 -14.09 26.77 -12.63
C GLU A 345 -14.80 27.67 -13.65
N GLN A 346 -15.19 27.13 -14.82
CA GLN A 346 -15.99 27.84 -15.82
C GLN A 346 -17.33 28.32 -15.24
N LEU A 347 -18.00 27.52 -14.41
CA LEU A 347 -19.22 27.93 -13.72
C LEU A 347 -18.96 29.09 -12.75
N LEU A 348 -17.88 29.04 -11.96
CA LEU A 348 -17.50 30.11 -11.04
C LEU A 348 -17.13 31.41 -11.77
N GLN A 349 -16.39 31.32 -12.87
CA GLN A 349 -16.07 32.47 -13.74
C GLN A 349 -17.34 33.11 -14.31
N ASN A 350 -18.30 32.29 -14.78
CA ASN A 350 -19.60 32.78 -15.27
C ASN A 350 -20.45 33.43 -14.16
N LEU A 351 -20.46 32.86 -12.95
CA LEU A 351 -21.14 33.44 -11.79
C LEU A 351 -20.48 34.76 -11.34
N GLN A 352 -19.15 34.86 -11.38
CA GLN A 352 -18.43 36.11 -11.12
C GLN A 352 -18.78 37.19 -12.16
N ALA A 353 -18.95 36.82 -13.43
CA ALA A 353 -19.38 37.73 -14.49
C ALA A 353 -20.83 38.21 -14.31
N THR A 354 -21.78 37.34 -13.92
CA THR A 354 -23.18 37.76 -13.68
C THR A 354 -23.33 38.56 -12.39
N VAL A 355 -22.60 38.23 -11.32
CA VAL A 355 -22.57 39.03 -10.07
C VAL A 355 -21.99 40.42 -10.33
N SER A 356 -20.86 40.54 -11.03
CA SER A 356 -20.29 41.86 -11.35
C SER A 356 -21.19 42.68 -12.29
N GLN A 357 -21.85 42.05 -13.27
CA GLN A 357 -22.82 42.73 -14.14
C GLN A 357 -24.07 43.21 -13.38
N THR A 358 -24.62 42.41 -12.46
CA THR A 358 -25.79 42.81 -11.65
C THR A 358 -25.44 43.84 -10.59
N GLN A 359 -24.24 43.76 -9.99
CA GLN A 359 -23.67 44.79 -9.14
C GLN A 359 -23.53 46.13 -9.89
N HIS A 360 -23.05 46.11 -11.13
CA HIS A 360 -22.93 47.34 -11.92
C HIS A 360 -24.30 47.96 -12.23
N ARG A 361 -25.27 47.16 -12.70
CA ARG A 361 -26.65 47.62 -12.95
C ARG A 361 -27.32 48.23 -11.73
N THR A 362 -27.11 47.65 -10.55
CA THR A 362 -27.67 48.21 -9.30
C THR A 362 -26.95 49.48 -8.86
N GLN A 363 -25.64 49.62 -9.11
CA GLN A 363 -24.92 50.89 -8.92
C GLN A 363 -25.41 51.99 -9.88
N GLU A 364 -25.67 51.66 -11.15
CA GLU A 364 -26.26 52.58 -12.13
C GLU A 364 -27.65 53.06 -11.66
N GLN A 365 -28.54 52.13 -11.27
CA GLN A 365 -29.87 52.45 -10.75
C GLN A 365 -29.82 53.33 -9.48
N ILE A 366 -28.89 53.08 -8.56
CA ILE A 366 -28.69 53.91 -7.37
C ILE A 366 -28.18 55.31 -7.75
N ALA A 367 -27.30 55.43 -8.75
CA ALA A 367 -26.83 56.71 -9.25
C ALA A 367 -27.96 57.52 -9.93
N ASP A 368 -28.81 56.85 -10.73
CA ASP A 368 -29.97 57.47 -11.36
C ASP A 368 -31.00 57.94 -10.33
N LEU A 369 -31.33 57.12 -9.33
CA LEU A 369 -32.20 57.48 -8.22
C LEU A 369 -31.62 58.63 -7.37
N ALA A 370 -30.31 58.65 -7.14
CA ALA A 370 -29.66 59.78 -6.49
C ALA A 370 -29.71 61.06 -7.35
N SER A 371 -29.67 60.93 -8.68
CA SER A 371 -29.81 62.07 -9.61
C SER A 371 -31.24 62.60 -9.70
N SER A 372 -32.26 61.74 -9.62
CA SER A 372 -33.66 62.15 -9.62
C SER A 372 -34.06 62.74 -8.26
N HIS A 373 -33.63 62.15 -7.15
CA HIS A 373 -33.78 62.73 -5.82
C HIS A 373 -33.14 64.13 -5.73
N LYS A 374 -31.92 64.32 -6.22
CA LYS A 374 -31.27 65.64 -6.26
C LYS A 374 -32.08 66.66 -7.08
N ARG A 375 -32.58 66.27 -8.25
CA ARG A 375 -33.45 67.12 -9.08
C ARG A 375 -34.74 67.50 -8.35
N LEU A 376 -35.42 66.53 -7.73
CA LEU A 376 -36.64 66.76 -6.95
C LEU A 376 -36.37 67.63 -5.71
N SER A 377 -35.24 67.47 -5.01
CA SER A 377 -34.91 68.32 -3.87
C SER A 377 -34.65 69.78 -4.29
N TYR A 378 -34.03 70.02 -5.44
CA TYR A 378 -33.89 71.38 -5.98
C TYR A 378 -35.23 71.97 -6.42
N GLU A 379 -36.13 71.18 -7.01
CA GLU A 379 -37.47 71.63 -7.40
C GLU A 379 -38.32 71.97 -6.16
N VAL A 380 -38.31 71.13 -5.13
CA VAL A 380 -38.97 71.37 -3.84
C VAL A 380 -38.38 72.60 -3.14
N GLN A 381 -37.05 72.78 -3.17
CA GLN A 381 -36.43 73.99 -2.64
C GLN A 381 -36.90 75.24 -3.39
N ARG A 382 -36.83 75.26 -4.73
CA ARG A 382 -37.26 76.42 -5.53
C ARG A 382 -38.74 76.75 -5.30
N LEU A 383 -39.60 75.73 -5.27
CA LEU A 383 -41.02 75.91 -4.96
C LEU A 383 -41.25 76.39 -3.51
N SER A 384 -40.39 76.03 -2.56
CA SER A 384 -40.46 76.56 -1.18
C SER A 384 -40.04 78.03 -1.12
N GLU A 385 -38.98 78.42 -1.83
CA GLU A 385 -38.51 79.80 -1.95
C GLU A 385 -39.54 80.69 -2.66
N GLU A 386 -40.18 80.19 -3.72
CA GLU A 386 -41.31 80.83 -4.39
C GLU A 386 -42.51 81.01 -3.43
N ASN A 387 -42.86 79.99 -2.63
CA ASN A 387 -43.93 80.07 -1.64
C ASN A 387 -43.61 81.04 -0.49
N GLU A 388 -42.36 81.11 -0.04
CA GLU A 388 -41.89 82.10 0.94
C GLU A 388 -41.95 83.51 0.35
N GLY A 389 -41.54 83.72 -0.91
CA GLY A 389 -41.68 84.99 -1.61
C GLY A 389 -43.12 85.45 -1.79
N LEU A 390 -44.04 84.53 -2.12
CA LEU A 390 -45.48 84.80 -2.18
C LEU A 390 -46.08 85.08 -0.79
N ARG A 391 -45.59 84.43 0.27
CA ARG A 391 -45.98 84.71 1.66
C ARG A 391 -45.44 86.06 2.15
N GLY A 392 -44.22 86.44 1.81
CA GLY A 392 -43.66 87.76 2.08
C GLY A 392 -44.33 88.87 1.29
N SER A 393 -44.90 88.55 0.13
CA SER A 393 -45.75 89.45 -0.68
C SER A 393 -47.17 89.61 -0.12
N ARG A 394 -47.57 88.82 0.89
CA ARG A 394 -48.80 89.08 1.65
C ARG A 394 -48.52 90.20 2.66
N PRO A 395 -49.19 91.36 2.58
CA PRO A 395 -48.88 92.47 3.46
C PRO A 395 -49.10 92.08 4.93
N PRO A 396 -48.24 92.54 5.86
CA PRO A 396 -48.40 92.27 7.28
C PRO A 396 -49.72 92.87 7.78
N LEU A 397 -50.30 92.24 8.80
CA LEU A 397 -51.48 92.76 9.50
C LEU A 397 -51.11 94.09 10.19
N VAL A 398 -51.48 95.20 9.56
CA VAL A 398 -51.34 96.54 10.14
C VAL A 398 -52.26 96.65 11.37
N PRO A 399 -51.81 97.25 12.49
CA PRO A 399 -52.68 97.59 13.61
C PRO A 399 -53.85 98.47 13.17
N ALA A 400 -54.91 98.53 13.98
CA ALA A 400 -56.12 99.26 13.63
C ALA A 400 -55.89 100.78 13.58
N GLU A 401 -55.83 101.34 12.38
CA GLU A 401 -55.94 102.79 12.12
C GLU A 401 -56.84 103.07 10.91
N GLU A 402 -57.81 103.97 11.13
CA GLU A 402 -58.56 104.78 10.16
C GLU A 402 -59.09 104.11 8.85
N LEU A 403 -60.15 103.32 8.98
CA LEU A 403 -61.18 103.25 7.94
C LEU A 403 -61.91 104.61 7.85
N PRO A 404 -62.12 105.18 6.65
CA PRO A 404 -62.70 106.52 6.52
C PRO A 404 -64.17 106.56 6.96
N LEU A 405 -64.55 107.68 7.57
CA LEU A 405 -65.87 107.93 8.15
C LEU A 405 -67.01 107.73 7.12
N THR A 406 -67.72 106.61 7.19
CA THR A 406 -69.00 106.43 6.49
C THR A 406 -70.04 107.36 7.10
N SER A 407 -70.43 108.38 6.34
CA SER A 407 -71.17 109.56 6.84
C SER A 407 -72.66 109.33 7.09
N SER A 408 -73.09 108.07 7.18
CA SER A 408 -74.45 107.65 7.49
C SER A 408 -74.49 106.68 8.67
N VAL A 409 -75.25 107.04 9.70
CA VAL A 409 -75.52 106.15 10.86
C VAL A 409 -76.17 104.83 10.41
N GLN A 410 -76.91 104.84 9.30
CA GLN A 410 -77.56 103.64 8.75
C GLN A 410 -76.54 102.67 8.14
N GLU A 411 -75.46 103.17 7.53
CA GLU A 411 -74.38 102.34 6.97
C GLU A 411 -73.55 101.71 8.08
N LEU A 412 -73.23 102.47 9.13
CA LEU A 412 -72.59 101.94 10.35
C LEU A 412 -73.48 100.92 11.06
N GLN A 413 -74.79 101.15 11.16
CA GLN A 413 -75.73 100.16 11.70
C GLN A 413 -75.79 98.91 10.82
N ALA A 414 -75.79 99.03 9.49
CA ALA A 414 -75.77 97.89 8.58
C ALA A 414 -74.48 97.07 8.72
N LEU A 415 -73.31 97.73 8.77
CA LEU A 415 -72.01 97.08 8.96
C LEU A 415 -71.90 96.39 10.34
N VAL A 416 -72.36 97.05 11.42
CA VAL A 416 -72.42 96.44 12.76
C VAL A 416 -73.36 95.24 12.78
N ARG A 417 -74.51 95.32 12.09
CA ARG A 417 -75.45 94.19 11.95
C ARG A 417 -74.82 93.02 11.18
N GLN A 418 -74.10 93.31 10.09
CA GLN A 418 -73.38 92.29 9.31
C GLN A 418 -72.24 91.66 10.12
N LEU A 419 -71.43 92.44 10.83
CA LEU A 419 -70.37 91.92 11.71
C LEU A 419 -70.93 91.10 12.89
N GLN A 420 -72.13 91.43 13.38
CA GLN A 420 -72.84 90.60 14.36
C GLN A 420 -73.37 89.30 13.75
N GLU A 421 -73.84 89.32 12.50
CA GLU A 421 -74.26 88.12 11.76
C GLU A 421 -73.07 87.20 11.46
N GLU A 422 -71.92 87.75 11.04
CA GLU A 422 -70.66 87.06 10.78
C GLU A 422 -70.00 86.52 12.06
N ALA A 423 -69.93 87.30 13.13
CA ALA A 423 -69.50 86.80 14.43
C ALA A 423 -70.46 85.70 14.94
N GLY A 424 -71.74 85.77 14.59
CA GLY A 424 -72.73 84.73 14.84
C GLY A 424 -72.50 83.45 14.03
N THR A 425 -72.15 83.53 12.74
CA THR A 425 -71.86 82.33 11.92
C THR A 425 -70.54 81.69 12.34
N LEU A 426 -69.50 82.47 12.62
CA LEU A 426 -68.23 81.98 13.16
C LEU A 426 -68.42 81.31 14.54
N ARG A 427 -69.23 81.89 15.43
CA ARG A 427 -69.57 81.26 16.72
C ARG A 427 -70.28 79.94 16.53
N ARG A 428 -71.33 79.88 15.69
CA ARG A 428 -72.04 78.61 15.38
C ARG A 428 -71.10 77.57 14.76
N ALA A 429 -70.19 77.97 13.87
CA ALA A 429 -69.20 77.07 13.28
C ALA A 429 -68.23 76.50 14.33
N SER A 430 -67.81 77.33 15.30
CA SER A 430 -67.00 76.90 16.46
C SER A 430 -67.78 75.97 17.39
N GLU A 431 -69.06 76.27 17.66
CA GLU A 431 -69.96 75.41 18.45
C GLU A 431 -70.16 74.05 17.76
N HIS A 432 -70.44 74.02 16.46
CA HIS A 432 -70.52 72.79 15.67
C HIS A 432 -69.17 72.04 15.53
N HIS A 433 -68.02 72.71 15.65
CA HIS A 433 -66.72 72.04 15.74
C HIS A 433 -66.51 71.41 17.12
N SER A 434 -66.80 72.15 18.20
CA SER A 434 -66.77 71.61 19.57
C SER A 434 -67.75 70.44 19.75
N GLU A 435 -68.92 70.48 19.11
CA GLU A 435 -69.91 69.40 19.21
C GLU A 435 -69.48 68.15 18.42
N ARG A 436 -68.87 68.33 17.23
CA ARG A 436 -68.24 67.22 16.50
C ARG A 436 -67.13 66.57 17.34
N LEU A 437 -66.27 67.35 17.98
CA LEU A 437 -65.23 66.84 18.87
C LEU A 437 -65.81 66.14 20.12
N ARG A 438 -66.95 66.60 20.66
CA ARG A 438 -67.66 65.90 21.75
C ARG A 438 -68.19 64.55 21.28
N ILE A 439 -68.84 64.48 20.12
CA ILE A 439 -69.34 63.24 19.53
C ILE A 439 -68.18 62.27 19.20
N GLU A 440 -67.07 62.79 18.69
CA GLU A 440 -65.85 62.01 18.44
C GLU A 440 -65.26 61.46 19.76
N ILE A 441 -65.16 62.28 20.82
CA ILE A 441 -64.73 61.82 22.15
C ILE A 441 -65.69 60.78 22.73
N VAL A 442 -67.01 60.92 22.54
CA VAL A 442 -68.00 59.92 23.00
C VAL A 442 -67.86 58.63 22.20
N THR A 443 -67.83 58.66 20.87
CA THR A 443 -67.70 57.45 20.04
C THR A 443 -66.34 56.76 20.17
N LEU A 444 -65.26 57.50 20.48
CA LEU A 444 -63.96 56.93 20.85
C LEU A 444 -63.97 56.30 22.25
N ARG A 445 -64.78 56.82 23.19
CA ARG A 445 -65.01 56.18 24.49
C ARG A 445 -65.89 54.95 24.36
N GLU A 446 -66.99 55.00 23.61
CA GLU A 446 -67.84 53.84 23.34
C GLU A 446 -67.02 52.70 22.71
N ARG A 447 -66.13 53.01 21.76
CA ARG A 447 -65.17 52.02 21.21
C ARG A 447 -64.13 51.53 22.21
N LEU A 448 -63.67 52.37 23.14
CA LEU A 448 -62.75 51.97 24.21
C LEU A 448 -63.47 51.07 25.24
N ASP A 449 -64.69 51.41 25.63
CA ASP A 449 -65.56 50.64 26.52
C ASP A 449 -65.96 49.30 25.86
N GLU A 450 -66.18 49.28 24.54
CA GLU A 450 -66.36 48.06 23.75
C GLU A 450 -65.07 47.21 23.69
N GLU A 451 -63.90 47.82 23.47
CA GLU A 451 -62.60 47.14 23.52
C GLU A 451 -62.27 46.61 24.93
N GLU A 452 -62.58 47.35 25.99
CA GLU A 452 -62.42 46.92 27.37
C GLU A 452 -63.44 45.81 27.72
N ALA A 453 -64.65 45.87 27.19
CA ALA A 453 -65.65 44.80 27.33
C ALA A 453 -65.28 43.53 26.54
N THR A 454 -64.70 43.64 25.33
CA THR A 454 -64.19 42.46 24.59
C THR A 454 -62.95 41.90 25.27
N ARG A 455 -62.02 42.74 25.73
CA ARG A 455 -60.86 42.31 26.54
C ARG A 455 -61.28 41.64 27.84
N ALA A 456 -62.24 42.18 28.57
CA ALA A 456 -62.77 41.57 29.80
C ALA A 456 -63.50 40.24 29.53
N ARG A 457 -64.25 40.14 28.41
CA ARG A 457 -64.86 38.86 27.97
C ARG A 457 -63.78 37.84 27.59
N LEU A 458 -62.76 38.24 26.84
CA LEU A 458 -61.64 37.36 26.44
C LEU A 458 -60.81 36.93 27.66
N GLN A 459 -60.51 37.85 28.59
CA GLN A 459 -59.87 37.53 29.86
C GLN A 459 -60.71 36.55 30.67
N GLY A 460 -62.02 36.79 30.83
CA GLY A 460 -62.91 35.85 31.52
C GLY A 460 -63.00 34.48 30.86
N VAL A 461 -62.94 34.40 29.53
CA VAL A 461 -62.86 33.12 28.78
C VAL A 461 -61.52 32.44 29.00
N LEU A 462 -60.39 33.17 28.99
CA LEU A 462 -59.06 32.63 29.25
C LEU A 462 -58.90 32.18 30.71
N GLU A 463 -59.45 32.92 31.67
CA GLU A 463 -59.49 32.55 33.09
C GLU A 463 -60.40 31.33 33.33
N ALA A 464 -61.51 31.20 32.60
CA ALA A 464 -62.35 30.00 32.61
C ALA A 464 -61.65 28.78 31.95
N GLN A 465 -60.88 28.98 30.88
CA GLN A 465 -60.08 27.93 30.24
C GLN A 465 -58.91 27.48 31.12
N LEU A 466 -58.22 28.41 31.79
CA LEU A 466 -57.27 28.10 32.86
C LEU A 466 -57.93 27.35 34.01
N GLY A 467 -59.14 27.76 34.42
CA GLY A 467 -59.94 27.08 35.42
C GLY A 467 -60.18 25.62 35.03
N ALA A 468 -60.72 25.40 33.82
CA ALA A 468 -60.97 24.07 33.29
C ALA A 468 -59.70 23.20 33.19
N GLN A 469 -58.59 23.70 32.63
CA GLN A 469 -57.35 22.92 32.54
C GLN A 469 -56.73 22.64 33.92
N ARG A 470 -56.82 23.58 34.87
CA ARG A 470 -56.37 23.36 36.25
C ARG A 470 -57.28 22.36 36.97
N GLU A 471 -58.59 22.36 36.70
CA GLU A 471 -59.53 21.35 37.20
C GLU A 471 -59.29 19.96 36.56
N GLU A 472 -59.05 19.86 35.24
CA GLU A 472 -58.68 18.59 34.58
C GLU A 472 -57.35 18.02 35.14
N SER A 473 -56.37 18.90 35.41
CA SER A 473 -55.12 18.52 36.07
C SER A 473 -55.32 18.11 37.53
N LEU A 474 -56.17 18.80 38.29
CA LEU A 474 -56.55 18.46 39.68
C LEU A 474 -57.46 17.23 39.78
N VAL A 475 -58.25 16.90 38.76
CA VAL A 475 -59.04 15.66 38.69
C VAL A 475 -58.13 14.45 38.41
N SER A 476 -56.92 14.69 37.89
CA SER A 476 -55.93 13.65 37.59
C SER A 476 -55.08 13.20 38.80
N LEU A 477 -55.12 13.90 39.94
CA LEU A 477 -54.58 13.43 41.24
C LEU A 477 -55.60 13.64 42.38
N PRO A 478 -55.87 12.65 43.23
CA PRO A 478 -57.06 12.69 44.08
C PRO A 478 -56.94 13.59 45.32
N HIS A 479 -58.01 14.37 45.55
CA HIS A 479 -58.43 15.18 46.70
C HIS A 479 -58.35 16.70 46.52
N THR A 480 -59.51 17.34 46.72
CA THR A 480 -59.80 18.76 46.53
C THR A 480 -60.08 19.44 47.90
N PRO A 481 -60.63 20.67 48.00
CA PRO A 481 -59.87 21.91 48.14
C PRO A 481 -60.31 22.63 49.47
N PRO A 482 -60.33 23.97 49.67
CA PRO A 482 -59.80 25.10 48.87
C PRO A 482 -59.05 26.21 49.65
N ALA A 483 -58.29 27.05 48.93
CA ALA A 483 -58.50 28.53 48.83
C ALA A 483 -57.37 29.26 48.04
N VAL A 484 -57.70 30.47 47.53
CA VAL A 484 -56.78 31.53 47.03
C VAL A 484 -56.11 31.36 45.64
N THR A 485 -56.88 31.67 44.58
CA THR A 485 -56.56 32.50 43.37
C THR A 485 -55.16 32.50 42.72
N PRO A 486 -55.09 32.28 41.38
CA PRO A 486 -54.07 32.93 40.53
C PRO A 486 -54.51 33.34 39.10
N SER A 487 -54.38 34.62 38.74
CA SER A 487 -54.37 35.11 37.34
C SER A 487 -52.91 35.31 36.87
N LEU A 488 -52.44 34.54 35.87
CA LEU A 488 -51.01 34.51 35.48
C LEU A 488 -50.71 34.32 33.96
N LEU A 489 -51.70 34.16 33.09
CA LEU A 489 -51.49 33.68 31.70
C LEU A 489 -50.48 34.49 30.82
N PRO A 490 -50.44 35.84 30.85
CA PRO A 490 -49.47 36.60 30.04
C PRO A 490 -48.00 36.32 30.44
N THR A 491 -47.77 36.03 31.72
CA THR A 491 -46.48 35.56 32.25
C THR A 491 -46.17 34.16 31.73
N GLU A 492 -47.13 33.22 31.80
CA GLU A 492 -46.94 31.81 31.41
C GLU A 492 -46.51 31.67 29.92
N LEU A 493 -47.02 32.50 29.00
CA LEU A 493 -46.58 32.50 27.59
C LEU A 493 -45.20 33.15 27.37
N MET A 494 -44.90 34.24 28.09
CA MET A 494 -43.56 34.84 28.06
C MET A 494 -42.53 33.84 28.61
N GLU A 495 -42.84 33.19 29.71
CA GLU A 495 -42.04 32.14 30.34
C GLU A 495 -41.88 30.91 29.44
N ALA A 496 -42.92 30.48 28.73
CA ALA A 496 -42.80 29.42 27.72
C ALA A 496 -41.82 29.80 26.59
N SER A 497 -41.85 31.04 26.09
CA SER A 497 -40.89 31.51 25.07
C SER A 497 -39.46 31.58 25.62
N LEU A 498 -39.29 32.05 26.87
CA LEU A 498 -38.00 32.12 27.55
C LEU A 498 -37.45 30.73 27.89
N CYS A 499 -38.30 29.77 28.25
CA CYS A 499 -37.94 28.37 28.47
C CYS A 499 -37.57 27.68 27.16
N SER A 500 -38.24 27.98 26.05
CA SER A 500 -37.84 27.50 24.71
C SER A 500 -36.46 28.04 24.34
N VAL A 501 -36.24 29.35 24.45
CA VAL A 501 -34.92 29.99 24.19
C VAL A 501 -33.83 29.47 25.13
N ARG A 502 -34.14 29.20 26.41
CA ARG A 502 -33.20 28.54 27.33
C ARG A 502 -32.87 27.12 26.89
N SER A 503 -33.86 26.30 26.55
CA SER A 503 -33.63 24.92 26.09
C SER A 503 -32.83 24.87 24.78
N GLU A 504 -33.04 25.82 23.86
CA GLU A 504 -32.23 25.96 22.66
C GLU A 504 -30.81 26.46 22.96
N MET A 505 -30.63 27.37 23.92
CA MET A 505 -29.31 27.83 24.35
C MET A 505 -28.53 26.73 25.08
N GLU A 506 -29.19 25.93 25.92
CA GLU A 506 -28.63 24.74 26.58
C GLU A 506 -28.27 23.66 25.54
N ARG A 507 -29.13 23.43 24.54
CA ARG A 507 -28.87 22.52 23.41
C ARG A 507 -27.66 22.98 22.58
N LEU A 508 -27.54 24.27 22.29
CA LEU A 508 -26.40 24.86 21.58
C LEU A 508 -25.12 24.81 22.42
N GLN A 509 -25.21 25.07 23.73
CA GLN A 509 -24.07 24.99 24.65
C GLN A 509 -23.57 23.54 24.81
N GLN A 510 -24.48 22.57 24.85
CA GLN A 510 -24.13 21.14 24.83
C GLN A 510 -23.53 20.72 23.48
N GLN A 511 -24.02 21.24 22.35
CA GLN A 511 -23.43 21.00 21.04
C GLN A 511 -22.03 21.62 20.90
N LEU A 512 -21.81 22.82 21.46
CA LEU A 512 -20.49 23.46 21.52
C LEU A 512 -19.52 22.63 22.36
N GLY A 513 -19.89 22.23 23.58
CA GLY A 513 -19.04 21.38 24.43
C GLY A 513 -18.71 20.02 23.79
N GLN A 514 -19.65 19.42 23.04
CA GLN A 514 -19.36 18.22 22.24
C GLN A 514 -18.41 18.51 21.06
N ALA A 515 -18.49 19.68 20.43
CA ALA A 515 -17.58 20.08 19.35
C ALA A 515 -16.17 20.35 19.90
N GLU A 516 -16.05 21.02 21.05
CA GLU A 516 -14.78 21.25 21.77
C GLU A 516 -14.12 19.92 22.17
N GLN A 517 -14.86 18.96 22.72
CA GLN A 517 -14.35 17.63 23.05
C GLN A 517 -13.86 16.87 21.81
N ARG A 518 -14.59 16.96 20.68
CA ARG A 518 -14.16 16.36 19.40
C ARG A 518 -12.90 17.05 18.85
N ALA A 519 -12.80 18.38 18.95
CA ALA A 519 -11.62 19.12 18.55
C ALA A 519 -10.39 18.73 19.39
N GLN A 520 -10.52 18.66 20.72
CA GLN A 520 -9.45 18.22 21.62
C GLN A 520 -9.00 16.77 21.37
N GLY A 521 -9.93 15.89 20.96
CA GLY A 521 -9.59 14.53 20.50
C GLY A 521 -8.76 14.55 19.23
N LEU A 522 -9.23 15.26 18.20
CA LEU A 522 -8.51 15.40 16.92
C LEU A 522 -7.15 16.09 17.08
N GLU A 523 -7.01 17.06 17.99
CA GLU A 523 -5.72 17.69 18.32
C GLU A 523 -4.75 16.69 18.96
N GLN A 524 -5.22 15.81 19.84
CA GLN A 524 -4.39 14.73 20.40
C GLN A 524 -3.99 13.71 19.35
N ASP A 525 -4.90 13.33 18.45
CA ASP A 525 -4.60 12.39 17.36
C ASP A 525 -3.61 12.98 16.35
N VAL A 526 -3.75 14.26 16.00
CA VAL A 526 -2.75 15.00 15.19
C VAL A 526 -1.39 15.08 15.88
N GLN A 527 -1.36 15.23 17.22
CA GLN A 527 -0.11 15.19 17.98
C GLN A 527 0.53 13.79 18.00
N ARG A 528 -0.26 12.72 18.17
CA ARG A 528 0.20 11.32 18.07
C ARG A 528 0.78 11.03 16.69
N LEU A 529 0.01 11.29 15.63
CA LEU A 529 0.41 11.07 14.25
C LEU A 529 1.65 11.89 13.85
N ARG A 530 1.81 13.11 14.39
CA ARG A 530 3.05 13.89 14.23
C ARG A 530 4.24 13.22 14.92
N GLY A 531 4.05 12.66 16.11
CA GLY A 531 5.05 11.83 16.79
C GLY A 531 5.47 10.64 15.93
N ASP A 532 4.48 9.84 15.50
CA ASP A 532 4.69 8.65 14.67
C ASP A 532 5.40 8.97 13.35
N LEU A 533 5.05 10.08 12.70
CA LEU A 533 5.77 10.61 11.53
C LEU A 533 7.24 10.90 11.85
N THR A 534 7.52 11.70 12.88
CA THR A 534 8.92 12.02 13.24
C THR A 534 9.73 10.79 13.68
N GLN A 535 9.08 9.76 14.22
CA GLN A 535 9.72 8.48 14.53
C GLN A 535 10.02 7.67 13.27
N ARG A 536 9.10 7.64 12.29
CA ARG A 536 9.32 7.00 10.99
C ARG A 536 10.40 7.71 10.17
N ASP A 537 10.47 9.04 10.21
CA ASP A 537 11.53 9.82 9.57
C ASP A 537 12.92 9.47 10.16
N GLN A 538 13.02 9.38 11.49
CA GLN A 538 14.25 8.96 12.18
C GLN A 538 14.64 7.51 11.84
N GLN A 539 13.68 6.60 11.77
CA GLN A 539 13.91 5.22 11.32
C GLN A 539 14.38 5.17 9.87
N GLY A 540 13.79 5.97 8.98
CA GLY A 540 14.22 6.11 7.58
C GLY A 540 15.67 6.57 7.48
N GLN A 541 16.03 7.65 8.18
CA GLN A 541 17.41 8.16 8.20
C GLN A 541 18.42 7.15 8.77
N ALA A 542 18.04 6.34 9.76
CA ALA A 542 18.89 5.27 10.28
C ALA A 542 19.10 4.14 9.25
N TRP A 543 18.03 3.75 8.53
CA TRP A 543 18.12 2.78 7.43
C TRP A 543 18.94 3.30 6.25
N GLU A 544 18.84 4.57 5.89
CA GLU A 544 19.68 5.21 4.86
C GLU A 544 21.17 5.21 5.25
N GLN A 545 21.49 5.49 6.53
CA GLN A 545 22.86 5.44 7.05
C GLN A 545 23.45 4.02 6.99
N GLU A 546 22.72 3.00 7.45
CA GLU A 546 23.22 1.62 7.38
C GLU A 546 23.28 1.11 5.94
N LYS A 547 22.34 1.48 5.06
CA LYS A 547 22.42 1.22 3.62
C LYS A 547 23.70 1.81 3.03
N ALA A 548 24.00 3.09 3.29
CA ALA A 548 25.22 3.73 2.81
C ALA A 548 26.49 3.05 3.36
N ARG A 549 26.46 2.57 4.61
CA ARG A 549 27.55 1.80 5.23
C ARG A 549 27.77 0.46 4.52
N LEU A 550 26.69 -0.26 4.20
CA LEU A 550 26.75 -1.53 3.47
C LEU A 550 27.19 -1.33 2.00
N GLU A 551 26.72 -0.29 1.33
CA GLU A 551 27.16 0.07 -0.03
C GLU A 551 28.66 0.42 -0.06
N ALA A 552 29.17 1.15 0.95
CA ALA A 552 30.59 1.42 1.10
C ALA A 552 31.40 0.13 1.28
N VAL A 553 30.99 -0.78 2.18
CA VAL A 553 31.66 -2.08 2.38
C VAL A 553 31.62 -2.93 1.10
N LEU A 554 30.50 -2.98 0.38
CA LEU A 554 30.40 -3.68 -0.91
C LEU A 554 31.35 -3.08 -1.97
N SER A 555 31.53 -1.75 -1.99
CA SER A 555 32.51 -1.11 -2.86
C SER A 555 33.95 -1.50 -2.51
N GLU A 556 34.29 -1.60 -1.23
CA GLU A 556 35.61 -2.00 -0.75
C GLU A 556 35.92 -3.47 -1.11
N GLN A 557 34.95 -4.38 -0.93
CA GLN A 557 35.10 -5.79 -1.28
C GLN A 557 35.21 -5.99 -2.80
N ARG A 558 34.46 -5.24 -3.61
CA ARG A 558 34.65 -5.21 -5.08
C ARG A 558 36.07 -4.73 -5.45
N GLY A 559 36.57 -3.70 -4.78
CA GLY A 559 37.95 -3.22 -4.95
C GLY A 559 39.02 -4.24 -4.55
N LYS A 560 38.78 -5.04 -3.51
CA LYS A 560 39.65 -6.17 -3.12
C LYS A 560 39.65 -7.28 -4.18
N LEU A 561 38.48 -7.69 -4.66
CA LEU A 561 38.35 -8.68 -5.73
C LEU A 561 39.06 -8.23 -7.02
N GLN A 562 38.95 -6.96 -7.40
CA GLN A 562 39.68 -6.41 -8.56
C GLN A 562 41.20 -6.44 -8.41
N ARG A 563 41.74 -6.21 -7.19
CA ARG A 563 43.18 -6.34 -6.92
C ARG A 563 43.63 -7.80 -6.97
N LEU A 564 42.89 -8.69 -6.31
CA LEU A 564 43.19 -10.13 -6.32
C LEU A 564 43.10 -10.73 -7.73
N GLN A 565 42.18 -10.26 -8.57
CA GLN A 565 42.14 -10.64 -9.98
C GLN A 565 43.39 -10.15 -10.73
N ALA A 566 43.81 -8.89 -10.55
CA ALA A 566 45.03 -8.38 -11.20
C ALA A 566 46.32 -9.08 -10.70
N GLU A 567 46.38 -9.44 -9.42
CA GLU A 567 47.45 -10.26 -8.83
C GLU A 567 47.44 -11.68 -9.41
N LEU A 568 46.26 -12.28 -9.60
CA LEU A 568 46.11 -13.58 -10.26
C LEU A 568 46.53 -13.51 -11.73
N ASP A 569 46.01 -12.57 -12.51
CA ASP A 569 46.30 -12.37 -13.94
C ASP A 569 47.81 -12.14 -14.18
N THR A 570 48.45 -11.33 -13.33
CA THR A 570 49.90 -11.10 -13.41
C THR A 570 50.70 -12.35 -12.99
N SER A 571 50.25 -13.11 -11.99
CA SER A 571 50.89 -14.38 -11.62
C SER A 571 50.76 -15.43 -12.72
N GLU A 572 49.60 -15.51 -13.39
CA GLU A 572 49.36 -16.42 -14.51
C GLU A 572 50.20 -16.01 -15.73
N GLN A 573 50.32 -14.71 -16.01
CA GLN A 573 51.20 -14.22 -17.07
C GLN A 573 52.68 -14.55 -16.80
N VAL A 574 53.16 -14.36 -15.57
CA VAL A 574 54.53 -14.76 -15.17
C VAL A 574 54.73 -16.27 -15.32
N GLN A 575 53.73 -17.10 -15.03
CA GLN A 575 53.79 -18.55 -15.27
C GLN A 575 53.84 -18.89 -16.76
N ARG A 576 52.99 -18.27 -17.61
CA ARG A 576 53.03 -18.44 -19.07
C ARG A 576 54.39 -18.09 -19.65
N ASP A 577 54.97 -16.98 -19.19
CA ASP A 577 56.25 -16.46 -19.66
C ASP A 577 57.43 -17.32 -19.18
N PHE A 578 57.38 -17.85 -17.95
CA PHE A 578 58.34 -18.87 -17.50
C PHE A 578 58.26 -20.16 -18.32
N VAL A 579 57.05 -20.63 -18.65
CA VAL A 579 56.84 -21.80 -19.52
C VAL A 579 57.40 -21.54 -20.92
N ARG A 580 57.07 -20.42 -21.56
CA ARG A 580 57.61 -20.02 -22.88
C ARG A 580 59.14 -19.95 -22.89
N LEU A 581 59.73 -19.33 -21.87
CA LEU A 581 61.18 -19.24 -21.71
C LEU A 581 61.82 -20.64 -21.55
N SER A 582 61.21 -21.52 -20.74
CA SER A 582 61.70 -22.89 -20.55
C SER A 582 61.62 -23.73 -21.83
N GLN A 583 60.54 -23.60 -22.61
CA GLN A 583 60.35 -24.28 -23.89
C GLN A 583 61.37 -23.78 -24.94
N THR A 584 61.57 -22.46 -25.02
CA THR A 584 62.59 -21.90 -25.91
C THR A 584 63.98 -22.38 -25.51
N LEU A 585 64.32 -22.36 -24.22
CA LEU A 585 65.61 -22.85 -23.73
C LEU A 585 65.83 -24.33 -24.10
N GLN A 586 64.82 -25.19 -23.95
CA GLN A 586 64.87 -26.59 -24.39
C GLN A 586 65.13 -26.72 -25.90
N VAL A 587 64.42 -25.95 -26.73
CA VAL A 587 64.61 -25.96 -28.19
C VAL A 587 66.02 -25.50 -28.57
N GLN A 588 66.58 -24.47 -27.92
CA GLN A 588 67.93 -23.99 -28.23
C GLN A 588 69.01 -24.97 -27.74
N LEU A 589 68.82 -25.62 -26.58
CA LEU A 589 69.72 -26.65 -26.08
C LEU A 589 69.75 -27.88 -27.00
N GLU A 590 68.60 -28.34 -27.49
CA GLU A 590 68.53 -29.47 -28.42
C GLU A 590 69.08 -29.08 -29.82
N ARG A 591 68.88 -27.84 -30.28
CA ARG A 591 69.57 -27.31 -31.49
C ARG A 591 71.09 -27.29 -31.33
N ILE A 592 71.61 -26.91 -30.16
CA ILE A 592 73.05 -26.95 -29.87
C ILE A 592 73.56 -28.40 -29.86
N ARG A 593 72.79 -29.34 -29.29
CA ARG A 593 73.11 -30.78 -29.28
C ARG A 593 73.15 -31.40 -30.67
N GLN A 594 72.32 -30.92 -31.59
CA GLN A 594 72.23 -31.39 -32.98
C GLN A 594 73.21 -30.67 -33.93
N ALA A 595 73.96 -29.66 -33.48
CA ALA A 595 74.82 -28.85 -34.33
C ALA A 595 76.13 -29.59 -34.73
N PRO A 596 76.39 -29.84 -36.03
CA PRO A 596 77.59 -30.54 -36.48
C PRO A 596 78.90 -29.73 -36.39
N SER A 597 78.88 -28.44 -36.01
CA SER A 597 80.10 -27.64 -35.86
C SER A 597 80.04 -26.60 -34.72
N LEU A 598 81.20 -26.31 -34.14
CA LEU A 598 81.35 -25.30 -33.08
C LEU A 598 81.00 -23.87 -33.53
N GLU A 599 81.10 -23.58 -34.83
CA GLU A 599 80.70 -22.29 -35.39
C GLU A 599 79.18 -22.12 -35.42
N GLN A 600 78.43 -23.19 -35.71
CA GLN A 600 76.97 -23.18 -35.60
C GLN A 600 76.52 -23.09 -34.14
N VAL A 601 77.20 -23.78 -33.20
CA VAL A 601 76.94 -23.62 -31.76
C VAL A 601 77.11 -22.16 -31.31
N ARG A 602 78.19 -21.48 -31.74
CA ARG A 602 78.40 -20.05 -31.44
C ARG A 602 77.31 -19.17 -32.05
N SER A 603 76.93 -19.41 -33.30
CA SER A 603 75.86 -18.67 -33.98
C SER A 603 74.50 -18.80 -33.24
N ILE A 604 74.16 -20.01 -32.77
CA ILE A 604 72.95 -20.23 -31.96
C ILE A 604 73.04 -19.47 -30.64
N VAL A 605 74.15 -19.57 -29.92
CA VAL A 605 74.34 -18.92 -28.60
C VAL A 605 74.35 -17.39 -28.69
N ASP A 606 75.01 -16.80 -29.68
CA ASP A 606 74.95 -15.33 -29.86
C ASP A 606 73.56 -14.86 -30.31
N GLY A 607 72.79 -15.72 -30.98
CA GLY A 607 71.38 -15.52 -31.30
C GLY A 607 70.39 -15.63 -30.13
N THR A 608 70.81 -16.12 -28.95
CA THR A 608 69.95 -16.24 -27.75
C THR A 608 70.13 -15.12 -26.72
N ARG A 609 70.80 -14.01 -27.09
CA ARG A 609 70.98 -12.81 -26.25
C ARG A 609 69.70 -11.96 -26.14
N LEU A 610 68.63 -12.58 -25.66
CA LEU A 610 67.35 -11.93 -25.35
C LEU A 610 67.52 -10.91 -24.21
N LYS A 611 66.74 -9.83 -24.26
CA LYS A 611 66.66 -8.78 -23.23
C LYS A 611 65.28 -8.72 -22.58
N ASP A 612 64.24 -9.12 -23.31
CA ASP A 612 62.86 -9.16 -22.83
C ASP A 612 62.22 -10.50 -23.21
N VAL A 613 61.28 -10.99 -22.40
CA VAL A 613 60.54 -12.23 -22.70
C VAL A 613 59.58 -12.03 -23.88
N ALA A 614 59.14 -10.80 -24.13
CA ALA A 614 58.37 -10.43 -25.32
C ALA A 614 59.14 -10.59 -26.66
N GLU A 615 60.47 -10.75 -26.61
CA GLU A 615 61.29 -11.04 -27.81
C GLU A 615 61.24 -12.54 -28.21
N LEU A 616 60.64 -13.40 -27.37
CA LEU A 616 60.38 -14.80 -27.69
C LEU A 616 59.29 -14.91 -28.76
N LYS A 617 59.65 -15.38 -29.97
CA LYS A 617 58.67 -15.93 -30.90
C LYS A 617 58.10 -17.23 -30.35
N GLU A 618 56.79 -17.40 -30.51
CA GLU A 618 56.14 -18.71 -30.32
C GLU A 618 56.73 -19.74 -31.32
N PRO A 619 56.81 -21.02 -30.91
CA PRO A 619 57.63 -22.05 -31.58
C PRO A 619 57.11 -22.50 -32.95
#